data_AF-A0A353P9M8-F1
#
_entry.id   AF-A0A353P9M8-F1
#
_cell.length_a   1.000
_cell.length_b   1.000
_cell.length_c   1.000
_cell.angle_alpha   90.00
_cell.angle_beta   90.00
_cell.angle_gamma   90.00
#
_symmetry.space_group_name_H-M   'P 1'
#
loop_
_entity.id
_entity.type
_entity.pdbx_description
1 polymer ?
#
loop_
_entity_poly.entity_id
_entity_poly.type
_entity_poly.pdbx_seq_one_letter_code
_entity_poly.pdbx_strand_id
1 'polypeptide(L)'
;ESYDIVTCLEMLEHVPDPGAVVAACARLVKPGGQLYFSTINRTPKSFLFAIVGAEYVLRLLPRGTHEYAKFIRPSEMEGWIRGNGLTLRDLTGMHYNPLLRYYWLAPGVDVNYLVHCSRDG
;
A
#
# COMPACT_ATOMS: atom_id res chain seq x y z
N GLU A 1 6.18 -17.35 -14.13
CA GLU A 1 6.97 -17.29 -12.89
C GLU A 1 8.43 -17.15 -13.24
N SER A 2 9.09 -16.11 -12.72
CA SER A 2 10.46 -15.75 -13.14
C SER A 2 11.27 -15.10 -12.01
N TYR A 3 10.62 -14.57 -10.97
CA TYR A 3 11.26 -13.74 -9.96
C TYR A 3 11.19 -14.36 -8.56
N ASP A 4 12.30 -14.32 -7.83
CA ASP A 4 12.35 -14.74 -6.42
C ASP A 4 11.69 -13.71 -5.50
N ILE A 5 11.74 -12.43 -5.89
CA ILE A 5 11.13 -11.31 -5.17
C ILE A 5 10.41 -10.40 -6.16
N VAL A 6 9.20 -9.96 -5.82
CA VAL A 6 8.43 -8.94 -6.54
C VAL A 6 8.13 -7.77 -5.60
N THR A 7 8.39 -6.55 -6.03
CA THR A 7 8.03 -5.33 -5.27
C THR A 7 7.09 -4.47 -6.10
N CYS A 8 6.04 -3.94 -5.47
CA CYS A 8 5.09 -3.02 -6.08
C CYS A 8 4.72 -1.96 -5.04
N LEU A 9 5.49 -0.87 -5.03
CA LEU A 9 5.48 0.14 -3.98
C LEU A 9 4.92 1.46 -4.52
N GLU A 10 4.04 2.11 -3.76
CA GLU A 10 3.46 3.44 -4.06
C GLU A 10 2.88 3.55 -5.48
N MET A 11 2.16 2.51 -5.92
CA MET A 11 1.72 2.38 -7.31
C MET A 11 0.26 1.93 -7.46
N LEU A 12 -0.25 1.11 -6.53
CA LEU A 12 -1.54 0.45 -6.69
C LEU A 12 -2.73 1.43 -6.67
N GLU A 13 -2.64 2.53 -5.92
CA GLU A 13 -3.64 3.60 -5.90
C GLU A 13 -3.74 4.41 -7.20
N HIS A 14 -2.79 4.22 -8.13
CA HIS A 14 -2.73 4.94 -9.40
C HIS A 14 -3.23 4.11 -10.59
N VAL A 15 -3.59 2.84 -10.38
CA VAL A 15 -4.12 1.96 -11.44
C VAL A 15 -5.63 1.81 -11.36
N PRO A 16 -6.31 1.54 -12.50
CA PRO A 16 -7.76 1.36 -12.52
C PRO A 16 -8.23 0.07 -11.83
N ASP A 17 -7.41 -0.99 -11.84
CA ASP A 17 -7.71 -2.27 -11.19
C ASP A 17 -6.48 -2.77 -10.39
N PRO A 18 -6.38 -2.41 -9.10
CA PRO A 18 -5.29 -2.85 -8.24
C PRO A 18 -5.26 -4.37 -8.06
N GLY A 19 -6.42 -5.02 -8.02
CA GLY A 19 -6.52 -6.47 -7.86
C GLY A 19 -5.91 -7.23 -9.03
N ALA A 20 -6.10 -6.74 -10.25
CA ALA A 20 -5.44 -7.30 -11.44
C ALA A 20 -3.91 -7.19 -11.39
N VAL A 21 -3.38 -6.10 -10.82
CA VAL A 21 -1.93 -5.93 -10.63
C VAL A 21 -1.39 -6.90 -9.58
N VAL A 22 -2.07 -7.05 -8.43
CA VAL A 22 -1.71 -8.06 -7.41
C VAL A 22 -1.70 -9.46 -8.00
N ALA A 23 -2.70 -9.80 -8.83
CA ALA A 23 -2.75 -11.08 -9.53
C ALA A 23 -1.60 -11.26 -10.52
N ALA A 24 -1.19 -10.20 -11.22
CA ALA A 24 -0.02 -10.25 -12.09
C ALA A 24 1.27 -10.49 -11.30
N CYS A 25 1.47 -9.78 -10.19
CA CYS A 25 2.60 -9.99 -9.28
C CYS A 25 2.66 -11.44 -8.76
N ALA A 26 1.51 -12.02 -8.39
CA ALA A 26 1.40 -13.41 -7.96
C ALA A 26 1.79 -14.45 -9.04
N ARG A 27 1.56 -14.14 -10.33
CA ARG A 27 1.99 -15.00 -11.45
C ARG A 27 3.49 -14.84 -11.79
N LEU A 28 4.07 -13.70 -11.46
CA LEU A 28 5.47 -13.39 -11.73
C LEU A 28 6.41 -14.01 -10.69
N VAL A 29 5.98 -14.07 -9.43
CA VAL A 29 6.76 -14.65 -8.34
C VAL A 29 6.82 -16.19 -8.44
N LYS A 30 7.99 -16.77 -8.19
CA LYS A 30 8.18 -18.22 -8.10
C LYS A 30 7.49 -18.81 -6.86
N PRO A 31 7.20 -20.12 -6.82
CA PRO A 31 6.82 -20.80 -5.58
C PRO A 31 7.96 -20.67 -4.56
N GLY A 32 7.62 -20.41 -3.31
CA GLY A 32 8.57 -20.03 -2.25
C GLY A 32 9.05 -18.57 -2.30
N GLY A 33 8.70 -17.82 -3.36
CA GLY A 33 9.11 -16.43 -3.53
C GLY A 33 8.31 -15.44 -2.68
N GLN A 34 8.82 -14.22 -2.61
CA GLN A 34 8.32 -13.16 -1.72
C GLN A 34 7.78 -11.97 -2.49
N LEU A 35 6.76 -11.31 -1.95
CA LEU A 35 6.17 -10.11 -2.53
C LEU A 35 6.03 -9.02 -1.48
N TYR A 36 6.27 -7.79 -1.92
CA TYR A 36 6.11 -6.61 -1.09
C TYR A 36 5.25 -5.57 -1.79
N PHE A 37 4.29 -5.03 -1.05
CA PHE A 37 3.42 -3.95 -1.53
C PHE A 37 3.47 -2.77 -0.58
N SER A 38 3.29 -1.55 -1.09
CA SER A 38 3.01 -0.37 -0.26
C SER A 38 1.99 0.53 -0.91
N THR A 39 1.15 1.16 -0.10
CA THR A 39 0.10 2.09 -0.56
C THR A 39 -0.47 2.88 0.62
N ILE A 40 -1.26 3.90 0.29
CA ILE A 40 -2.00 4.72 1.26
C ILE A 40 -3.28 3.99 1.69
N ASN A 41 -3.52 3.92 3.01
CA ASN A 41 -4.73 3.32 3.57
C ASN A 41 -5.92 4.25 3.41
N ARG A 42 -7.07 3.75 2.96
CA ARG A 42 -8.32 4.52 2.92
C ARG A 42 -8.97 4.67 4.31
N THR A 43 -8.49 5.66 5.07
CA THR A 43 -9.08 6.08 6.36
C THR A 43 -9.37 7.59 6.42
N PRO A 44 -10.26 8.07 7.29
CA PRO A 44 -10.45 9.51 7.46
C PRO A 44 -9.16 10.24 7.90
N LYS A 45 -8.26 9.54 8.61
CA LYS A 45 -6.96 10.08 9.05
C LYS A 45 -5.99 10.25 7.88
N SER A 46 -5.92 9.28 6.96
CA SER A 46 -5.15 9.40 5.71
C SER A 46 -5.65 10.55 4.83
N PHE A 47 -6.98 10.72 4.76
CA PHE A 47 -7.62 11.82 4.04
C PHE A 47 -7.21 13.17 4.64
N LEU A 48 -7.24 13.27 5.97
CA LEU A 48 -6.84 14.49 6.68
C LEU A 48 -5.35 14.80 6.46
N PHE A 49 -4.45 13.82 6.58
CA PHE A 49 -3.01 14.03 6.36
C PHE A 49 -2.70 14.39 4.90
N ALA A 50 -3.31 13.71 3.92
CA ALA A 50 -3.12 13.99 2.50
C ALA A 50 -3.69 15.36 2.09
N ILE A 51 -4.90 15.71 2.54
CA ILE A 51 -5.61 16.92 2.11
C ILE A 51 -5.22 18.14 2.94
N VAL A 52 -5.17 18.05 4.28
CA VAL A 52 -4.82 19.22 5.11
C VAL A 52 -3.34 19.59 4.91
N GLY A 53 -2.46 18.61 4.73
CA GLY A 53 -1.06 18.87 4.40
C GLY A 53 -0.87 19.53 3.03
N ALA A 54 -1.40 18.93 1.95
CA ALA A 54 -1.11 19.38 0.59
C ALA A 54 -2.01 20.53 0.09
N GLU A 55 -3.31 20.53 0.40
CA GLU A 55 -4.26 21.55 -0.08
C GLU A 55 -4.34 22.76 0.85
N TYR A 56 -4.36 22.57 2.17
CA TYR A 56 -4.61 23.65 3.13
C TYR A 56 -3.36 24.30 3.71
N VAL A 57 -2.32 23.52 4.04
CA VAL A 57 -1.07 24.04 4.62
C VAL A 57 -0.06 24.46 3.53
N LEU A 58 0.11 23.67 2.48
CA LEU A 58 1.13 23.93 1.44
C LEU A 58 0.59 24.60 0.15
N ARG A 59 -0.73 24.64 -0.07
CA ARG A 59 -1.39 25.18 -1.28
C ARG A 59 -0.79 24.67 -2.60
N LEU A 60 -0.32 23.43 -2.63
CA LEU A 60 0.37 22.87 -3.81
C LEU A 60 -0.58 22.36 -4.89
N LEU A 61 -1.87 22.13 -4.56
CA LEU A 61 -2.85 21.52 -5.47
C LEU A 61 -4.22 22.22 -5.42
N PRO A 62 -5.00 22.19 -6.53
CA PRO A 62 -6.38 22.68 -6.55
C PRO A 62 -7.27 21.94 -5.55
N ARG A 63 -8.31 22.61 -5.05
CA ARG A 63 -9.29 21.99 -4.16
C ARG A 63 -10.06 20.90 -4.90
N GLY A 64 -10.17 19.72 -4.28
CA GLY A 64 -10.99 18.61 -4.82
C GLY A 64 -10.27 17.67 -5.80
N THR A 65 -8.93 17.69 -5.82
CA THR A 65 -8.13 16.87 -6.75
C THR A 65 -7.87 15.44 -6.22
N HIS A 66 -8.16 15.16 -4.95
CA HIS A 66 -7.86 13.87 -4.33
C HIS A 66 -9.04 12.91 -4.41
N GLU A 67 -8.95 11.95 -5.32
CA GLU A 67 -9.85 10.80 -5.39
C GLU A 67 -9.59 9.84 -4.22
N TYR A 68 -10.05 10.20 -3.02
CA TYR A 68 -10.00 9.38 -1.81
C TYR A 68 -10.50 7.94 -1.99
N ALA A 69 -11.36 7.71 -2.99
CA ALA A 69 -11.83 6.40 -3.37
C ALA A 69 -10.71 5.45 -3.84
N LYS A 70 -9.59 5.99 -4.35
CA LYS A 70 -8.46 5.24 -4.90
C LYS A 70 -7.52 4.64 -3.86
N PHE A 71 -7.59 5.09 -2.61
CA PHE A 71 -6.83 4.49 -1.53
C PHE A 71 -7.36 3.08 -1.23
N ILE A 72 -6.45 2.20 -0.83
CA ILE A 72 -6.73 0.77 -0.67
C ILE A 72 -6.77 0.45 0.81
N ARG A 73 -7.80 -0.25 1.27
CA ARG A 73 -7.85 -0.71 2.67
C ARG A 73 -7.00 -1.99 2.82
N PRO A 74 -6.39 -2.21 3.98
CA PRO A 74 -5.71 -3.48 4.29
C PRO A 74 -6.57 -4.70 4.00
N SER A 75 -7.88 -4.65 4.31
CA SER A 75 -8.79 -5.77 4.04
C SER A 75 -9.01 -6.07 2.56
N GLU A 76 -8.96 -5.06 1.68
CA GLU A 76 -9.04 -5.23 0.23
C GLU A 76 -7.77 -5.90 -0.30
N MET A 77 -6.61 -5.39 0.14
CA MET A 77 -5.30 -5.97 -0.15
C MET A 77 -5.20 -7.43 0.32
N GLU A 78 -5.58 -7.72 1.55
CA GLU A 78 -5.63 -9.08 2.11
C GLU A 78 -6.58 -10.01 1.33
N GLY A 79 -7.68 -9.46 0.81
CA GLY A 79 -8.61 -10.17 -0.05
C GLY A 79 -7.94 -10.60 -1.34
N TRP A 80 -7.23 -9.70 -2.02
CA TRP A 80 -6.50 -10.02 -3.26
C TRP A 80 -5.34 -10.97 -3.03
N ILE A 81 -4.58 -10.81 -1.94
CA ILE A 81 -3.48 -11.72 -1.57
C ILE A 81 -4.00 -13.15 -1.42
N ARG A 82 -5.03 -13.34 -0.57
CA ARG A 82 -5.62 -14.67 -0.36
C ARG A 82 -6.27 -15.23 -1.63
N GLY A 83 -6.96 -14.39 -2.39
CA GLY A 83 -7.61 -14.77 -3.65
C GLY A 83 -6.62 -15.25 -4.74
N ASN A 84 -5.34 -14.89 -4.63
CA ASN A 84 -4.28 -15.31 -5.54
C ASN A 84 -3.37 -16.41 -4.96
N GLY A 85 -3.80 -17.08 -3.88
CA GLY A 85 -3.03 -18.19 -3.27
C GLY A 85 -1.73 -17.74 -2.59
N LEU A 86 -1.64 -16.47 -2.21
CA LEU A 86 -0.52 -15.93 -1.44
C LEU A 86 -0.85 -15.93 0.05
N THR A 87 0.19 -16.07 0.88
CA THR A 87 0.09 -16.04 2.34
C THR A 87 0.61 -14.71 2.86
N LEU A 88 -0.23 -13.93 3.54
CA LEU A 88 0.19 -12.73 4.25
C LEU A 88 1.15 -13.10 5.38
N ARG A 89 2.32 -12.43 5.42
CA ARG A 89 3.36 -12.66 6.44
C ARG A 89 3.46 -11.51 7.42
N ASP A 90 3.41 -10.27 6.92
CA ASP A 90 3.47 -9.08 7.76
C ASP A 90 2.70 -7.91 7.14
N LEU A 91 2.23 -7.01 8.01
CA LEU A 91 1.56 -5.77 7.68
C LEU A 91 1.99 -4.70 8.70
N THR A 92 2.67 -3.66 8.23
CA THR A 92 3.20 -2.59 9.10
C THR A 92 2.96 -1.21 8.52
N GLY A 93 2.92 -0.18 9.37
CA GLY A 93 2.79 1.21 8.94
C GLY A 93 4.15 1.89 8.83
N MET A 94 4.27 2.85 7.91
CA MET A 94 5.36 3.83 7.88
C MET A 94 4.92 5.08 8.63
N HIS A 95 5.64 5.40 9.70
CA HIS A 95 5.37 6.54 10.57
C HIS A 95 6.40 7.64 10.34
N TYR A 96 6.00 8.88 10.58
CA TYR A 96 6.84 10.05 10.40
C TYR A 96 6.79 10.96 11.63
N ASN A 97 7.96 11.36 12.13
CA ASN A 97 8.10 12.39 13.14
C ASN A 97 8.66 13.66 12.46
N PRO A 98 7.84 14.71 12.28
CA PRO A 98 8.26 15.93 11.59
C PRO A 98 9.31 16.74 12.37
N LEU A 99 9.31 16.66 13.71
CA LEU A 99 10.27 17.38 14.55
C LEU A 99 11.68 16.82 14.37
N LEU A 100 11.79 15.49 14.35
CA LEU A 100 13.06 14.78 14.19
C LEU A 100 13.37 14.46 12.72
N ARG A 101 12.44 14.73 11.80
CA ARG A 101 12.48 14.36 10.38
C ARG A 101 12.84 12.89 10.17
N TYR A 102 12.28 12.03 11.00
CA TYR A 102 12.63 10.61 11.06
C TYR A 102 11.44 9.75 10.66
N TYR A 103 11.70 8.74 9.84
CA TYR A 103 10.74 7.72 9.43
C TYR A 103 11.09 6.38 10.05
N TRP A 104 10.09 5.60 10.43
CA TRP A 104 10.27 4.24 10.93
C TRP A 104 9.08 3.35 10.60
N LEU A 105 9.33 2.03 10.60
CA LEU A 105 8.29 1.02 10.50
C LEU A 105 7.82 0.63 11.90
N ALA A 106 6.50 0.62 12.11
CA ALA A 106 5.90 0.18 13.36
C ALA A 106 4.42 -0.21 13.14
N PRO A 107 3.83 -0.99 14.07
CA PRO A 107 2.39 -1.26 14.06
C PRO A 107 1.56 0.02 13.96
N GLY A 108 0.39 -0.09 13.32
CA GLY A 108 -0.52 1.03 13.10
C GLY A 108 -0.55 1.45 11.65
N VAL A 109 -1.55 0.95 10.92
CA VAL A 109 -1.71 1.14 9.47
C VAL A 109 -2.70 2.24 9.13
N ASP A 110 -2.93 3.20 10.03
CA ASP A 110 -4.03 4.16 9.87
C ASP A 110 -3.88 5.09 8.67
N VAL A 111 -2.66 5.31 8.18
CA VAL A 111 -2.38 6.29 7.11
C VAL A 111 -1.86 5.60 5.85
N ASN A 112 -0.88 4.73 6.00
CA ASN A 112 -0.28 3.95 4.93
C ASN A 112 0.09 2.58 5.50
N TYR A 113 0.49 1.66 4.63
CA TYR A 113 1.03 0.38 5.06
C TYR A 113 1.97 -0.22 4.03
N LEU A 114 2.84 -1.09 4.54
CA LEU A 114 3.66 -2.01 3.78
C LEU A 114 3.18 -3.43 4.08
N VAL A 115 3.15 -4.26 3.05
CA VAL A 115 2.79 -5.66 3.12
C VAL A 115 4.00 -6.49 2.77
N HIS A 116 4.18 -7.58 3.50
CA HIS A 116 4.97 -8.73 3.07
C HIS A 116 4.06 -9.95 2.93
N CYS A 117 4.10 -10.60 1.78
CA CYS A 117 3.46 -11.89 1.58
C CYS A 117 4.39 -12.85 0.81
N SER A 118 4.07 -14.14 0.86
CA SER A 118 4.81 -15.18 0.16
C SER A 118 3.88 -16.02 -0.70
N ARG A 119 4.44 -16.60 -1.76
CA ARG A 119 3.80 -17.72 -2.44
C ARG A 119 4.32 -18.99 -1.81
N ASP A 120 3.45 -19.72 -1.14
CA ASP A 120 3.87 -20.97 -0.51
C ASP A 120 4.12 -22.04 -1.58
N GLY A 121 5.04 -22.95 -1.30
CA GLY A 121 5.53 -23.96 -2.25
C GLY A 121 4.53 -25.07 -2.54
#